data_AF-A0A350JMB8-F1
#
_entry.id   AF-A0A350JMB8-F1
#
_cell.length_a   1.000
_cell.length_b   1.000
_cell.length_c   1.000
_cell.angle_alpha   90.00
_cell.angle_beta   90.00
_cell.angle_gamma   90.00
#
_symmetry.space_group_name_H-M   'P 1'
#
loop_
_entity.id
_entity.type
_entity.pdbx_description
1 polymer ?
#
loop_
_entity_poly.entity_id
_entity_poly.type
_entity_poly.pdbx_seq_one_letter_code
_entity_poly.pdbx_strand_id
1 'polypeptide(L)'
;MINFSKEITDLRFISYSSGRYSNGRHSGITLAFESEETGNIYYAIFNVDLHRLRTTKRYAAGDPLPKNQFRIGKRHEFYKLWKRLGLKMPPRLSSFHDYMGNLKSCVLSGLARRDGKLANKSLILTSFNDASVLDAEWPSEGLIQSIYGRQNDLQAPDTRQTISRHLPDNCHTSLPYKESAETSVSIGHLANQSGCSSKCEKRYQGSANKEDKGAEESQEVEEWLTEYWKAEEKNSDDVPF
;
A
#
# COMPACT_ATOMS: atom_id res chain seq x y z
N MET A 1 -7.35 -18.91 22.20
CA MET A 1 -6.06 -18.18 22.16
C MET A 1 -5.17 -18.83 21.12
N ILE A 2 -4.56 -18.05 20.22
CA ILE A 2 -3.62 -18.57 19.24
C ILE A 2 -2.24 -18.58 19.91
N ASN A 3 -1.71 -19.77 20.21
CA ASN A 3 -0.40 -19.90 20.86
C ASN A 3 0.70 -19.77 19.81
N PHE A 4 1.48 -18.69 19.89
CA PHE A 4 2.75 -18.55 19.19
C PHE A 4 3.84 -19.14 20.08
N SER A 5 4.66 -20.01 19.52
CA SER A 5 5.51 -20.92 20.31
C SER A 5 7.00 -20.62 20.22
N LYS A 6 7.44 -19.88 19.18
CA LYS A 6 8.85 -19.62 18.94
C LYS A 6 9.04 -18.20 18.43
N GLU A 7 9.96 -17.46 19.01
CA GLU A 7 10.45 -16.20 18.46
C GLU A 7 11.58 -16.49 17.47
N ILE A 8 11.53 -15.86 16.30
CA ILE A 8 12.54 -15.94 15.24
C ILE A 8 13.07 -14.52 15.03
N THR A 9 14.40 -14.34 14.97
CA THR A 9 15.03 -13.01 14.99
C THR A 9 15.68 -12.59 13.68
N ASP A 10 15.79 -13.53 12.75
CA ASP A 10 16.67 -13.57 11.58
C ASP A 10 15.89 -13.87 10.29
N LEU A 11 14.69 -13.30 10.16
CA LEU A 11 13.81 -13.54 9.02
C LEU A 11 14.23 -12.69 7.82
N ARG A 12 14.67 -13.35 6.74
CA ARG A 12 14.98 -12.74 5.46
C ARG A 12 13.84 -12.92 4.47
N PHE A 13 13.45 -11.85 3.79
CA PHE A 13 12.39 -11.90 2.80
C PHE A 13 12.84 -12.63 1.52
N ILE A 14 12.08 -13.66 1.11
CA ILE A 14 12.33 -14.43 -0.11
C ILE A 14 11.49 -13.89 -1.27
N SER A 15 10.17 -13.97 -1.10
CA SER A 15 9.19 -13.70 -2.14
C SER A 15 7.82 -13.42 -1.56
N TYR A 16 6.90 -13.01 -2.43
CA TYR A 16 5.50 -12.87 -2.07
C TYR A 16 4.60 -13.40 -3.18
N SER A 17 3.40 -13.83 -2.81
CA SER A 17 2.36 -14.24 -3.74
C SER A 17 1.03 -13.63 -3.34
N SER A 18 0.24 -13.22 -4.33
CA SER A 18 -1.15 -12.80 -4.13
C SER A 18 -2.10 -13.97 -4.38
N GLY A 19 -3.11 -14.13 -3.54
CA GLY A 19 -4.08 -15.21 -3.71
C GLY A 19 -5.41 -14.95 -3.01
N ARG A 20 -6.37 -15.84 -3.28
CA ARG A 20 -7.62 -15.89 -2.52
C ARG A 20 -7.57 -17.08 -1.58
N TYR A 21 -7.88 -16.83 -0.32
CA TYR A 21 -7.87 -17.79 0.78
C TYR A 21 -9.31 -18.11 1.18
N SER A 22 -9.48 -19.17 1.99
CA SER A 22 -10.79 -19.63 2.49
C SER A 22 -11.81 -19.82 1.36
N ASN A 23 -11.49 -20.72 0.42
CA ASN A 23 -12.33 -21.04 -0.74
C ASN A 23 -12.74 -19.81 -1.56
N GLY A 24 -11.83 -18.85 -1.73
CA GLY A 24 -12.07 -17.67 -2.56
C GLY A 24 -12.69 -16.47 -1.82
N ARG A 25 -13.04 -16.59 -0.53
CA ARG A 25 -13.74 -15.54 0.22
C ARG A 25 -12.88 -14.35 0.60
N HIS A 26 -11.58 -14.57 0.83
CA HIS A 26 -10.69 -13.53 1.34
C HIS A 26 -9.49 -13.34 0.42
N SER A 27 -9.32 -12.13 -0.12
CA SER A 27 -8.14 -11.76 -0.88
C SER A 27 -6.98 -11.40 0.04
N GLY A 28 -5.79 -11.88 -0.28
CA GLY A 28 -4.61 -11.63 0.54
C GLY A 28 -3.29 -11.75 -0.22
N ILE A 29 -2.23 -11.34 0.47
CA ILE A 29 -0.84 -11.60 0.09
C ILE A 29 -0.20 -12.51 1.12
N THR A 30 0.61 -13.45 0.66
CA THR A 30 1.51 -14.23 1.50
C THR A 30 2.92 -13.71 1.30
N LEU A 31 3.58 -13.35 2.40
CA LEU A 31 5.01 -13.06 2.44
C LEU A 31 5.73 -14.31 2.93
N ALA A 32 6.75 -14.75 2.19
CA ALA A 32 7.59 -15.87 2.56
C ALA A 32 8.95 -15.36 3.06
N PHE A 33 9.40 -15.94 4.16
CA PHE A 33 10.66 -15.61 4.83
C PHE A 33 11.46 -16.88 5.06
N GLU A 34 12.78 -16.76 5.02
CA GLU A 34 13.73 -17.78 5.43
C GLU A 34 14.40 -17.33 6.73
N SER A 35 14.57 -18.25 7.69
CA SER A 35 15.46 -18.02 8.84
C SER A 35 16.89 -18.30 8.41
N GLU A 36 17.80 -17.35 8.59
CA GLU A 36 19.23 -17.52 8.30
C GLU A 36 19.91 -18.57 9.21
N GLU A 37 19.45 -18.71 10.45
CA GLU A 37 19.96 -19.67 11.45
C GLU A 37 19.49 -21.10 11.14
N THR A 38 18.19 -21.28 10.90
CA THR A 38 17.60 -22.63 10.77
C THR A 38 17.41 -23.07 9.31
N GLY A 39 17.39 -22.14 8.34
CA GLY A 39 16.99 -22.41 6.94
C GLY A 39 15.50 -22.71 6.76
N ASN A 40 14.70 -22.62 7.84
CA ASN A 40 13.27 -22.91 7.78
C ASN A 40 12.49 -21.78 7.13
N ILE A 41 11.46 -22.16 6.35
CA ILE A 41 10.56 -21.22 5.70
C ILE A 41 9.40 -20.87 6.64
N TYR A 42 9.19 -19.58 6.84
CA TYR A 42 8.07 -19.01 7.58
C TYR A 42 7.22 -18.13 6.66
N TYR A 43 5.94 -17.98 6.99
CA TYR A 43 5.05 -17.16 6.16
C TYR A 43 4.09 -16.30 6.96
N ALA A 44 3.72 -15.15 6.39
CA ALA A 44 2.73 -14.23 6.95
C ALA A 44 1.68 -13.88 5.89
N ILE A 45 0.40 -13.92 6.26
CA ILE A 45 -0.72 -13.66 5.34
C ILE A 45 -1.41 -12.36 5.72
N PHE A 46 -1.54 -11.43 4.79
CA PHE A 46 -2.20 -10.15 5.00
C PHE A 46 -3.38 -9.96 4.05
N ASN A 47 -4.48 -9.41 4.57
CA ASN A 47 -5.64 -9.07 3.74
C ASN A 47 -5.30 -7.87 2.84
N VAL A 48 -5.64 -7.96 1.56
CA VAL A 48 -5.48 -6.91 0.54
C VAL A 48 -6.61 -6.96 -0.47
N ASP A 49 -6.73 -5.95 -1.32
CA ASP A 49 -7.67 -5.96 -2.43
C ASP A 49 -6.98 -6.41 -3.72
N LEU A 50 -7.53 -7.44 -4.38
CA LEU A 50 -7.02 -7.98 -5.66
C LEU A 50 -7.86 -7.55 -6.86
N HIS A 51 -8.74 -6.55 -6.68
CA HIS A 51 -9.69 -6.10 -7.69
C HIS A 51 -9.45 -4.65 -8.12
N ARG A 52 -9.77 -4.36 -9.38
CA ARG A 52 -9.75 -3.01 -9.95
C ARG A 52 -10.86 -2.17 -9.33
N LEU A 53 -10.54 -0.94 -8.90
CA LEU A 53 -11.57 0.00 -8.40
C LEU A 53 -12.34 0.69 -9.53
N ARG A 54 -11.70 0.86 -10.68
CA ARG A 54 -12.18 1.71 -11.77
C ARG A 54 -12.20 0.90 -13.05
N THR A 55 -13.23 1.15 -13.85
CA THR A 55 -13.29 0.70 -15.22
C THR A 55 -12.26 1.46 -16.06
N THR A 56 -11.54 0.71 -16.88
CA THR A 56 -10.58 1.18 -17.88
C THR A 56 -11.06 0.72 -19.24
N LYS A 57 -10.42 1.21 -20.33
CA LYS A 57 -10.79 0.80 -21.69
C LYS A 57 -10.78 -0.73 -21.91
N ARG A 58 -9.93 -1.46 -21.19
CA ARG A 58 -9.74 -2.91 -21.35
C ARG A 58 -10.39 -3.77 -20.27
N TYR A 59 -10.69 -3.21 -19.09
CA TYR A 59 -11.13 -3.99 -17.91
C TYR A 59 -12.13 -3.20 -17.09
N ALA A 60 -13.16 -3.87 -16.58
CA ALA A 60 -14.17 -3.30 -15.69
C ALA A 60 -13.67 -3.13 -14.25
N ALA A 61 -14.35 -2.27 -13.49
CA ALA A 61 -14.24 -2.29 -12.03
C ALA A 61 -14.71 -3.64 -11.49
N GLY A 62 -13.99 -4.20 -10.53
CA GLY A 62 -14.23 -5.55 -10.02
C GLY A 62 -13.46 -6.64 -10.75
N ASP A 63 -12.89 -6.38 -11.92
CA ASP A 63 -12.00 -7.36 -12.58
C ASP A 63 -10.74 -7.60 -11.74
N PRO A 64 -10.16 -8.81 -11.82
CA PRO A 64 -8.93 -9.12 -11.11
C PRO A 64 -7.76 -8.24 -11.58
N LEU A 65 -6.92 -7.89 -10.63
CA LEU A 65 -5.62 -7.29 -10.92
C LEU A 65 -4.68 -8.35 -11.53
N PRO A 66 -3.65 -7.91 -12.28
CA PRO A 66 -2.59 -8.80 -12.73
C PRO A 66 -1.96 -9.57 -11.58
N LYS A 67 -1.33 -10.70 -11.90
CA LYS A 67 -0.63 -11.55 -10.93
C LYS A 67 0.32 -10.73 -10.06
N ASN A 68 0.30 -10.98 -8.75
CA ASN A 68 1.12 -10.29 -7.74
C ASN A 68 0.90 -8.78 -7.63
N GLN A 69 -0.12 -8.21 -8.28
CA GLN A 69 -0.56 -6.84 -8.02
C GLN A 69 -1.69 -6.84 -7.00
N PHE A 70 -1.62 -5.88 -6.09
CA PHE A 70 -2.59 -5.72 -5.03
C PHE A 70 -2.74 -4.24 -4.66
N ARG A 71 -3.86 -3.94 -4.02
CA ARG A 71 -4.17 -2.62 -3.50
C ARG A 71 -4.38 -2.70 -2.00
N ILE A 72 -3.97 -1.65 -1.31
CA ILE A 72 -4.02 -1.55 0.14
C ILE A 72 -4.72 -0.25 0.53
N GLY A 73 -5.54 -0.32 1.57
CA GLY A 73 -6.01 0.85 2.30
C GLY A 73 -5.19 1.11 3.58
N LYS A 74 -5.28 2.33 4.12
CA LYS A 74 -4.60 2.72 5.37
C LYS A 74 -4.99 1.87 6.60
N ARG A 75 -6.15 1.19 6.54
CA ARG A 75 -6.66 0.34 7.62
C ARG A 75 -6.09 -1.08 7.60
N HIS A 76 -5.47 -1.52 6.50
CA HIS A 76 -4.96 -2.88 6.38
C HIS A 76 -3.76 -3.09 7.30
N GLU A 77 -3.63 -4.29 7.83
CA GLU A 77 -2.49 -4.66 8.68
C GLU A 77 -1.17 -4.59 7.92
N PHE A 78 -1.15 -4.85 6.61
CA PHE A 78 0.06 -4.70 5.81
C PHE A 78 0.55 -3.25 5.73
N TYR A 79 -0.37 -2.28 5.63
CA TYR A 79 0.00 -0.86 5.68
C TYR A 79 0.64 -0.49 7.03
N LYS A 80 0.09 -1.03 8.12
CA LYS A 80 0.63 -0.83 9.48
C LYS A 80 1.98 -1.50 9.65
N LEU A 81 2.16 -2.71 9.09
CA LEU A 81 3.46 -3.38 9.03
C LEU A 81 4.49 -2.49 8.34
N TRP A 82 4.19 -2.01 7.13
CA TRP A 82 5.10 -1.16 6.36
C TRP A 82 5.56 0.06 7.15
N LYS A 83 4.63 0.70 7.86
CA LYS A 83 4.92 1.82 8.76
C LYS A 83 5.79 1.43 9.95
N ARG A 84 5.53 0.29 10.58
CA ARG A 84 6.35 -0.21 11.70
C ARG A 84 7.79 -0.49 11.29
N LEU A 85 7.98 -0.92 10.04
CA LEU A 85 9.31 -1.14 9.47
C LEU A 85 10.01 0.18 9.10
N GLY A 86 9.33 1.33 9.19
CA GLY A 86 9.92 2.62 8.83
C GLY A 86 10.32 2.73 7.35
N LEU A 87 9.71 1.94 6.47
CA LEU A 87 10.02 1.93 5.05
C LEU A 87 9.40 3.12 4.33
N LYS A 88 10.10 3.64 3.31
CA LYS A 88 9.60 4.69 2.42
C LYS A 88 8.21 4.35 1.91
N MET A 89 7.27 5.27 2.15
CA MET A 89 5.89 5.06 1.75
C MET A 89 5.74 5.28 0.24
N PRO A 90 5.12 4.35 -0.50
CA PRO A 90 4.80 4.57 -1.91
C PRO A 90 3.91 5.82 -2.06
N PRO A 91 4.10 6.65 -3.11
CA PRO A 91 3.28 7.84 -3.36
C PRO A 91 1.78 7.50 -3.50
N ARG A 92 1.46 6.29 -3.96
CA ARG A 92 0.11 5.79 -4.17
C ARG A 92 -0.05 4.43 -3.51
N LEU A 93 -1.17 4.23 -2.81
CA LEU A 93 -1.46 2.96 -2.12
C LEU A 93 -1.72 1.78 -3.07
N SER A 94 -1.91 2.03 -4.37
CA SER A 94 -2.01 0.97 -5.39
C SER A 94 -0.65 0.51 -5.92
N SER A 95 0.44 1.21 -5.59
CA SER A 95 1.78 0.95 -6.10
C SER A 95 2.68 0.23 -5.10
N PHE A 96 2.11 -0.34 -4.02
CA PHE A 96 2.91 -1.09 -3.04
C PHE A 96 3.66 -2.29 -3.63
N HIS A 97 3.11 -2.91 -4.67
CA HIS A 97 3.75 -4.04 -5.34
C HIS A 97 5.13 -3.69 -5.93
N ASP A 98 5.32 -2.45 -6.40
CA ASP A 98 6.60 -1.95 -6.93
C ASP A 98 7.66 -1.81 -5.82
N TYR A 99 7.22 -1.58 -4.59
CA TYR A 99 8.10 -1.33 -3.44
C TYR A 99 8.44 -2.60 -2.65
N MET A 100 7.84 -3.74 -2.99
CA MET A 100 8.08 -5.02 -2.30
C MET A 100 9.56 -5.43 -2.27
N GLY A 101 10.36 -4.96 -3.24
CA GLY A 101 11.81 -5.17 -3.26
C GLY A 101 12.53 -4.63 -2.03
N ASN A 102 12.01 -3.58 -1.40
CA ASN A 102 12.62 -2.95 -0.21
C ASN A 102 12.69 -3.90 0.99
N LEU A 103 11.80 -4.90 1.05
CA LEU A 103 11.81 -5.91 2.10
C LEU A 103 13.04 -6.82 2.03
N LYS A 104 13.68 -6.97 0.86
CA LYS A 104 14.90 -7.77 0.71
C LYS A 104 16.10 -7.20 1.47
N SER A 105 16.09 -5.89 1.69
CA SER A 105 17.13 -5.18 2.43
C SER A 105 16.89 -5.20 3.94
N CYS A 106 15.81 -5.81 4.43
CA CYS A 106 15.43 -5.84 5.84
C CYS A 106 15.64 -7.23 6.43
N VAL A 107 16.09 -7.28 7.68
CA VAL A 107 16.04 -8.47 8.53
C VAL A 107 14.97 -8.24 9.59
N LEU A 108 14.02 -9.16 9.68
CA LEU A 108 12.86 -9.03 10.57
C LEU A 108 12.92 -10.04 11.71
N SER A 109 12.22 -9.73 12.80
CA SER A 109 11.91 -10.70 13.84
C SER A 109 10.40 -10.86 14.03
N GLY A 110 9.97 -12.01 14.54
CA GLY A 110 8.57 -12.27 14.78
C GLY A 110 8.30 -13.59 15.50
N LEU A 111 7.09 -13.69 16.04
CA LEU A 111 6.58 -14.88 16.71
C LEU A 111 5.96 -15.83 15.68
N ALA A 112 6.51 -17.03 15.60
CA ALA A 112 6.03 -18.13 14.77
C ALA A 112 5.16 -19.10 15.58
N ARG A 113 4.16 -19.66 14.89
CA ARG A 113 3.41 -20.83 15.33
C ARG A 113 4.12 -22.11 14.88
N ARG A 114 3.67 -23.24 15.41
CA ARG A 114 4.13 -24.58 15.02
C ARG A 114 3.96 -24.90 13.53
N ASP A 115 3.01 -24.25 12.84
CA ASP A 115 2.73 -24.43 11.41
C ASP A 115 3.57 -23.50 10.50
N GLY A 116 4.58 -22.81 11.04
CA GLY A 116 5.41 -21.86 10.29
C GLY A 116 4.73 -20.51 10.04
N LYS A 117 3.48 -20.33 10.49
CA LYS A 117 2.76 -19.07 10.33
C LYS A 117 3.21 -18.03 11.35
N LEU A 118 3.62 -16.87 10.88
CA LEU A 118 4.04 -15.75 11.68
C LEU A 118 2.84 -14.94 12.18
N ALA A 119 2.94 -14.38 13.38
CA ALA A 119 1.99 -13.41 13.87
C ALA A 119 2.20 -12.09 13.13
N ASN A 120 1.23 -11.66 12.32
CA ASN A 120 1.32 -10.42 11.54
C ASN A 120 1.73 -9.20 12.39
N LYS A 121 1.27 -9.15 13.65
CA LYS A 121 1.53 -8.05 14.58
C LYS A 121 2.85 -8.18 15.35
N SER A 122 3.55 -9.32 15.29
CA SER A 122 4.87 -9.44 15.93
C SER A 122 6.01 -9.03 15.01
N LEU A 123 5.77 -8.88 13.70
CA LEU A 123 6.83 -8.61 12.72
C LEU A 123 7.47 -7.22 12.88
N ILE A 124 8.68 -7.16 13.41
CA ILE A 124 9.43 -5.91 13.63
C ILE A 124 10.74 -5.93 12.85
N LEU A 125 11.29 -4.75 12.58
CA LEU A 125 12.58 -4.61 11.94
C LEU A 125 13.68 -4.85 12.98
N THR A 126 14.60 -5.77 12.68
CA THR A 126 15.79 -6.04 13.51
C THR A 126 16.98 -5.24 12.99
N SER A 127 17.27 -5.36 11.69
CA SER A 127 18.36 -4.65 11.03
C SER A 127 18.03 -4.43 9.55
N PHE A 128 18.82 -3.60 8.88
CA PHE A 128 18.66 -3.32 7.46
C PHE A 128 20.04 -3.16 6.80
N ASN A 129 20.14 -3.56 5.54
CA ASN A 129 21.38 -3.50 4.76
C ASN A 129 21.51 -2.20 3.96
N ASP A 130 20.38 -1.58 3.62
CA ASP A 130 20.34 -0.36 2.79
C ASP A 130 19.48 0.70 3.46
N ALA A 131 20.10 1.79 3.92
CA ALA A 131 19.40 2.91 4.56
C ALA A 131 18.46 3.66 3.59
N SER A 132 18.68 3.52 2.27
CA SER A 132 17.91 4.23 1.24
C SER A 132 16.44 3.79 1.20
N VAL A 133 16.11 2.63 1.76
CA VAL A 133 14.73 2.11 1.80
C VAL A 133 13.93 2.68 2.97
N LEU A 134 14.58 3.31 3.96
CA LEU A 134 13.94 3.89 5.13
C LEU A 134 13.43 5.30 4.86
N ASP A 135 12.29 5.62 5.46
CA ASP A 135 11.70 6.95 5.40
C ASP A 135 12.33 7.84 6.47
N ALA A 136 13.17 8.79 6.04
CA ALA A 136 13.92 9.68 6.94
C ALA A 136 13.02 10.59 7.81
N GLU A 137 11.75 10.75 7.43
CA GLU A 137 10.77 11.61 8.11
C GLU A 137 10.06 10.91 9.28
N TRP A 138 10.20 9.59 9.42
CA TRP A 138 9.56 8.83 10.50
C TRP A 138 10.58 8.49 11.59
N PRO A 139 10.42 8.94 12.86
CA PRO A 139 11.48 8.83 13.84
C PRO A 139 11.68 7.38 14.26
N SER A 140 12.88 6.87 14.00
CA SER A 140 13.44 5.61 14.50
C SER A 140 13.54 5.55 16.03
N GLU A 141 13.42 6.68 16.73
CA GLU A 141 13.58 6.73 18.20
C GLU A 141 12.30 6.51 19.01
N GLY A 142 11.12 6.43 18.39
CA GLY A 142 9.83 6.43 19.11
C GLY A 142 9.10 5.09 19.24
N LEU A 143 9.50 4.04 18.52
CA LEU A 143 8.66 2.83 18.39
C LEU A 143 9.06 1.65 19.28
N ILE A 144 10.31 1.59 19.76
CA ILE A 144 10.79 0.45 20.57
C ILE A 144 10.13 0.43 21.97
N GLN A 145 9.78 1.59 22.55
CA GLN A 145 9.14 1.65 23.88
C GLN A 145 7.66 1.23 23.91
N SER A 146 6.94 1.32 22.79
CA SER A 146 5.46 1.23 22.79
C SER A 146 4.88 -0.20 22.78
N ILE A 147 5.72 -1.22 22.54
CA ILE A 147 5.28 -2.62 22.46
C ILE A 147 5.27 -3.28 23.85
N TYR A 148 6.15 -2.88 24.77
CA TYR A 148 6.29 -3.47 26.11
C TYR A 148 5.61 -2.67 27.25
N GLY A 149 5.07 -1.47 26.99
CA GLY A 149 4.62 -0.54 28.03
C GLY A 149 3.12 -0.22 28.05
N ARG A 150 2.22 -1.20 27.86
CA ARG A 150 0.76 -0.96 27.97
C ARG A 150 0.20 -1.23 29.38
N GLN A 151 0.97 -0.92 30.40
CA GLN A 151 0.58 -0.82 31.81
C GLN A 151 1.56 0.15 32.45
N ASN A 152 1.29 1.45 32.32
CA ASN A 152 1.62 2.50 33.28
C ASN A 152 1.21 3.85 32.68
N ASP A 153 0.12 4.39 33.22
CA ASP A 153 -0.28 5.78 33.05
C ASP A 153 0.83 6.70 33.56
N LEU A 154 1.45 7.46 32.65
CA LEU A 154 2.08 8.73 32.98
C LEU A 154 1.73 9.74 31.88
N GLN A 155 1.04 10.79 32.29
CA GLN A 155 0.63 11.94 31.49
C GLN A 155 1.81 12.50 30.68
N ALA A 156 1.67 12.48 29.35
CA ALA A 156 2.51 13.32 28.49
C ALA A 156 1.85 14.71 28.39
N PRO A 157 2.60 15.81 28.54
CA PRO A 157 2.03 17.15 28.43
C PRO A 157 1.59 17.43 27.00
N ASP A 158 0.40 17.98 26.91
CA ASP A 158 -0.33 18.33 25.70
C ASP A 158 0.21 19.64 25.13
N THR A 159 1.15 19.61 24.18
CA THR A 159 1.29 20.67 23.16
C THR A 159 2.38 20.35 22.12
N ARG A 160 1.98 20.23 20.86
CA ARG A 160 2.82 20.69 19.74
C ARG A 160 2.04 21.77 19.02
N GLN A 161 2.34 23.02 19.36
CA GLN A 161 1.80 24.15 18.63
C GLN A 161 2.33 24.13 17.19
N THR A 162 1.41 24.38 16.27
CA THR A 162 1.62 24.59 14.84
C THR A 162 2.81 25.50 14.58
N ILE A 163 3.79 25.02 13.82
CA ILE A 163 4.85 25.88 13.29
C ILE A 163 4.22 26.78 12.21
N SER A 164 4.05 28.06 12.50
CA SER A 164 3.60 29.03 11.49
C SER A 164 4.66 29.14 10.39
N ARG A 165 4.30 28.83 9.15
CA ARG A 165 5.15 29.01 7.97
C ARG A 165 4.88 30.33 7.21
N HIS A 166 4.25 31.31 7.85
CA HIS A 166 4.08 32.64 7.27
C HIS A 166 4.45 33.72 8.28
N LEU A 167 5.35 34.62 7.87
CA LEU A 167 5.45 35.94 8.47
C LEU A 167 4.22 36.75 8.02
N PRO A 168 3.45 37.38 8.92
CA PRO A 168 2.44 38.34 8.53
C PRO A 168 3.13 39.62 8.02
N ASP A 169 2.69 40.12 6.87
CA ASP A 169 3.38 41.18 6.11
C ASP A 169 3.00 42.61 6.54
N ASN A 170 2.32 42.79 7.68
CA ASN A 170 1.74 44.10 8.02
C ASN A 170 2.14 44.58 9.42
N CYS A 171 2.77 45.76 9.45
CA CYS A 171 2.96 46.57 10.65
C CYS A 171 1.58 47.04 11.17
N HIS A 172 1.26 46.72 12.41
CA HIS A 172 0.06 47.24 13.08
C HIS A 172 0.32 48.68 13.56
N THR A 173 -0.34 49.67 12.95
CA THR A 173 -0.42 51.02 13.52
C THR A 173 -1.71 51.17 14.32
N SER A 174 -1.54 51.32 15.63
CA SER A 174 -2.48 51.89 16.60
C SER A 174 -2.92 53.30 16.14
N LEU A 175 -4.17 53.76 16.29
CA LEU A 175 -4.95 53.95 17.53
C LEU A 175 -6.44 54.15 17.21
N PRO A 176 -7.36 53.95 18.17
CA PRO A 176 -8.76 54.34 18.07
C PRO A 176 -8.96 55.76 18.63
N TYR A 177 -9.60 56.65 17.87
CA TYR A 177 -10.21 57.87 18.42
C TYR A 177 -11.60 58.07 17.81
N LYS A 178 -12.53 58.45 18.69
CA LYS A 178 -13.96 58.58 18.44
C LYS A 178 -14.28 59.86 17.64
N GLU A 179 -15.50 59.81 17.06
CA GLU A 179 -16.55 60.84 17.11
C GLU A 179 -17.02 61.41 15.76
N SER A 180 -18.33 61.19 15.48
CA SER A 180 -19.30 62.00 14.70
C SER A 180 -18.93 62.50 13.28
N ALA A 181 -19.77 62.53 12.25
CA ALA A 181 -21.22 62.55 12.17
C ALA A 181 -21.70 62.26 10.72
N GLU A 182 -23.00 61.99 10.63
CA GLU A 182 -23.94 62.44 9.59
C GLU A 182 -24.09 61.78 8.20
N THR A 183 -25.37 61.46 8.01
CA THR A 183 -26.16 60.91 6.92
C THR A 183 -25.99 61.60 5.56
N SER A 184 -26.12 60.83 4.49
CA SER A 184 -27.01 61.22 3.38
C SER A 184 -27.68 59.98 2.77
N VAL A 185 -29.00 60.07 2.65
CA VAL A 185 -29.87 59.14 1.93
C VAL A 185 -30.01 59.65 0.50
N SER A 186 -29.96 58.76 -0.49
CA SER A 186 -30.78 58.93 -1.70
C SER A 186 -31.03 57.60 -2.43
N ILE A 187 -32.20 57.56 -3.05
CA ILE A 187 -32.97 56.45 -3.63
C ILE A 187 -32.65 56.33 -5.13
N GLY A 188 -32.77 55.13 -5.72
CA GLY A 188 -32.86 55.00 -7.18
C GLY A 188 -33.04 53.58 -7.72
N HIS A 189 -34.19 53.35 -8.36
CA HIS A 189 -34.65 52.10 -8.99
C HIS A 189 -34.10 51.93 -10.43
N LEU A 190 -33.81 50.67 -10.81
CA LEU A 190 -33.94 49.99 -12.13
C LEU A 190 -33.58 50.69 -13.46
N ALA A 191 -32.76 50.02 -14.30
CA ALA A 191 -33.08 49.75 -15.72
C ALA A 191 -32.12 48.70 -16.34
N ASN A 192 -32.71 47.71 -17.02
CA ASN A 192 -32.07 46.72 -17.88
C ASN A 192 -31.59 47.34 -19.20
N GLN A 193 -30.61 46.69 -19.87
CA GLN A 193 -30.43 46.51 -21.33
C GLN A 193 -28.99 46.04 -21.56
N SER A 194 -28.59 45.21 -22.53
CA SER A 194 -29.22 44.43 -23.59
C SER A 194 -28.08 43.70 -24.34
N GLY A 195 -28.38 42.64 -25.10
CA GLY A 195 -27.49 42.04 -26.11
C GLY A 195 -27.15 40.58 -25.83
N CYS A 196 -28.05 39.60 -26.06
CA CYS A 196 -28.27 38.92 -27.35
C CYS A 196 -26.97 38.50 -28.06
N SER A 197 -26.77 37.30 -28.61
CA SER A 197 -27.53 36.03 -28.68
C SER A 197 -26.80 35.13 -29.69
N SER A 198 -26.77 33.81 -29.45
CA SER A 198 -26.77 32.72 -30.46
C SER A 198 -25.48 32.51 -31.31
N LYS A 199 -25.11 31.32 -31.84
CA LYS A 199 -25.80 30.04 -32.07
C LYS A 199 -24.80 28.92 -32.51
N CYS A 200 -25.10 27.69 -32.08
CA CYS A 200 -25.02 26.36 -32.74
C CYS A 200 -24.02 25.92 -33.86
N GLU A 201 -23.51 24.69 -33.64
CA GLU A 201 -23.28 23.55 -34.56
C GLU A 201 -22.13 23.66 -35.62
N LYS A 202 -21.39 22.62 -36.05
CA LYS A 202 -21.74 21.23 -36.45
C LYS A 202 -20.56 20.23 -36.30
N ARG A 203 -20.91 18.94 -36.34
CA ARG A 203 -20.10 17.71 -36.34
C ARG A 203 -19.27 17.51 -37.62
N TYR A 204 -18.24 16.65 -37.54
CA TYR A 204 -17.90 15.69 -38.59
C TYR A 204 -17.56 14.30 -38.00
N GLN A 205 -18.15 13.26 -38.58
CA GLN A 205 -17.76 11.86 -38.47
C GLN A 205 -16.79 11.50 -39.61
N GLY A 206 -15.94 10.49 -39.42
CA GLY A 206 -15.19 9.83 -40.48
C GLY A 206 -14.45 8.58 -40.00
N SER A 207 -14.94 7.42 -40.42
CA SER A 207 -14.42 6.07 -40.16
C SER A 207 -13.24 5.70 -41.06
N ALA A 208 -12.34 4.81 -40.60
CA ALA A 208 -11.52 3.98 -41.48
C ALA A 208 -11.17 2.65 -40.81
N ASN A 209 -11.60 1.55 -41.45
CA ASN A 209 -11.25 0.17 -41.14
C ASN A 209 -9.85 -0.15 -41.67
N LYS A 210 -9.08 -1.00 -40.97
CA LYS A 210 -8.13 -1.94 -41.59
C LYS A 210 -8.11 -3.25 -40.80
N GLU A 211 -8.01 -4.31 -41.57
CA GLU A 211 -8.35 -5.70 -41.32
C GLU A 211 -7.29 -6.50 -40.54
N ASP A 212 -7.74 -7.67 -40.09
CA ASP A 212 -7.05 -8.77 -39.42
C ASP A 212 -5.82 -9.32 -40.17
N LYS A 213 -4.82 -9.77 -39.40
CA LYS A 213 -4.02 -11.00 -39.67
C LYS A 213 -3.45 -11.61 -38.38
N GLY A 214 -3.83 -12.87 -38.12
CA GLY A 214 -2.90 -13.95 -37.76
C GLY A 214 -2.68 -14.30 -36.29
N ALA A 215 -3.21 -15.46 -35.88
CA ALA A 215 -2.63 -16.39 -34.90
C ALA A 215 -1.18 -16.77 -35.31
N GLU A 216 -0.26 -17.29 -34.48
CA GLU A 216 -0.32 -18.50 -33.65
C GLU A 216 1.05 -18.64 -32.91
N GLU A 217 1.21 -19.68 -32.09
CA GLU A 217 2.44 -20.11 -31.37
C GLU A 217 2.72 -19.52 -29.97
N SER A 218 2.16 -20.20 -28.96
CA SER A 218 2.77 -20.35 -27.63
C SER A 218 2.42 -21.72 -27.02
N GLN A 219 2.37 -22.77 -27.85
CA GLN A 219 2.08 -24.15 -27.39
C GLN A 219 3.32 -24.92 -26.88
N GLU A 220 4.55 -24.41 -27.06
CA GLU A 220 5.74 -25.18 -26.67
C GLU A 220 6.14 -25.08 -25.18
N VAL A 221 5.67 -24.07 -24.44
CA VAL A 221 6.14 -23.85 -23.05
C VAL A 221 5.37 -24.70 -22.02
N GLU A 222 4.17 -25.18 -22.38
CA GLU A 222 3.32 -25.99 -21.49
C GLU A 222 3.72 -27.49 -21.47
N GLU A 223 4.48 -27.99 -22.46
CA GLU A 223 4.95 -29.39 -22.45
C GLU A 223 6.11 -29.61 -21.45
N TRP A 224 7.02 -28.63 -21.30
CA TRP A 224 8.20 -28.75 -20.43
C TRP A 224 7.87 -28.83 -18.93
N LEU A 225 6.76 -28.22 -18.49
CA LEU A 225 6.36 -28.25 -17.08
C LEU A 225 5.63 -29.54 -16.69
N THR A 226 5.13 -30.30 -17.66
CA THR A 226 4.42 -31.56 -17.39
C THR A 226 5.40 -32.74 -17.27
N GLU A 227 6.56 -32.69 -17.93
CA GLU A 227 7.58 -33.73 -17.83
C GLU A 227 8.33 -33.73 -16.49
N TYR A 228 8.54 -32.56 -15.87
CA TYR A 228 9.24 -32.47 -14.59
C TYR A 228 8.48 -33.14 -13.43
N TRP A 229 7.14 -33.04 -13.41
CA TRP A 229 6.34 -33.74 -12.38
C TRP A 229 6.16 -35.23 -12.65
N LYS A 230 6.20 -35.67 -13.91
CA LYS A 230 6.13 -37.11 -14.25
C LYS A 230 7.43 -37.87 -13.96
N ALA A 231 8.57 -37.20 -13.94
CA ALA A 231 9.86 -37.82 -13.62
C ALA A 231 10.03 -38.11 -12.11
N GLU A 232 9.31 -37.38 -11.24
CA GLU A 232 9.44 -37.51 -9.79
C GLU A 232 8.60 -38.67 -9.20
N GLU A 233 7.54 -39.11 -9.90
CA GLU A 233 6.73 -40.27 -9.51
C GLU A 233 7.36 -41.62 -9.92
N LYS A 234 8.39 -41.64 -10.78
CA LYS A 234 8.96 -42.90 -11.31
C LYS A 234 10.26 -43.36 -10.64
N ASN A 235 10.76 -42.62 -9.65
CA ASN A 235 12.06 -42.90 -9.01
C ASN A 235 11.95 -43.47 -7.58
N SER A 236 10.76 -43.92 -7.16
CA SER A 236 10.56 -44.51 -5.82
C SER A 236 10.27 -46.01 -5.81
N ASP A 237 10.44 -46.73 -6.93
CA ASP A 237 10.13 -48.17 -7.03
C ASP A 237 11.33 -49.08 -7.37
N ASP A 238 12.58 -48.59 -7.35
CA ASP A 238 13.75 -49.46 -7.60
C ASP A 238 14.92 -49.14 -6.68
N VAL A 239 14.94 -49.73 -5.48
CA VAL A 239 16.20 -50.23 -4.87
C VAL A 239 15.90 -51.51 -4.08
N PRO A 240 16.47 -52.66 -4.44
CA PRO A 240 16.36 -53.90 -3.69
C PRO A 240 17.42 -53.94 -2.58
N PHE A 241 17.04 -54.37 -1.37
CA PHE A 241 17.70 -55.43 -0.58
C PHE A 241 16.93 -55.67 0.73
#